data_AF-A0A7Z0DBY3-F1
#
_entry.id   AF-A0A7Z0DBY3-F1
#
_cell.length_a   1.000
_cell.length_b   1.000
_cell.length_c   1.000
_cell.angle_alpha   90.00
_cell.angle_beta   90.00
_cell.angle_gamma   90.00
#
_symmetry.space_group_name_H-M   'P 1'
#
loop_
_entity.id
_entity.type
_entity.pdbx_description
1 polymer ?
#
loop_
_entity_poly.entity_id
_entity_poly.type
_entity_poly.pdbx_seq_one_letter_code
_entity_poly.pdbx_strand_id
1 'polypeptide(L)'
;MVEVDVRPVLLREAVGESLREARTDQGRTLREVSADARVSLGYLSEVERGQKEASSELLASICESLGVPMSVLLRTVSDKVARTESLKSLPIPPKRIEPPVYAA
;
A
#
# COMPACT_ATOMS: atom_id res chain seq x y z
N MET A 1 10.53 12.96 30.51
CA MET A 1 11.21 12.78 29.21
C MET A 1 10.61 11.52 28.62
N VAL A 2 9.67 11.65 27.68
CA VAL A 2 9.03 10.49 27.07
C VAL A 2 9.98 10.00 25.99
N GLU A 3 10.65 8.87 26.22
CA GLU A 3 11.33 8.17 25.13
C GLU A 3 10.25 7.70 24.16
N VAL A 4 10.20 8.33 22.99
CA VAL A 4 9.40 7.82 21.89
C VAL A 4 10.21 6.69 21.28
N ASP A 5 9.79 5.45 21.53
CA ASP A 5 10.26 4.28 20.77
C ASP A 5 9.75 4.44 19.33
N VAL A 6 10.46 5.25 18.53
CA VAL A 6 10.16 5.41 17.10
C VAL A 6 10.73 4.19 16.39
N ARG A 7 10.07 3.04 16.55
CA ARG A 7 10.33 1.93 15.63
C ARG A 7 10.08 2.45 14.21
N PRO A 8 11.07 2.38 13.32
CA PRO A 8 10.95 2.95 11.99
C PRO A 8 9.77 2.31 11.27
N VAL A 9 8.94 3.12 10.62
CA VAL A 9 7.81 2.62 9.83
C VAL A 9 8.37 1.84 8.64
N LEU A 10 8.06 0.56 8.57
CA LEU A 10 8.47 -0.28 7.45
C LEU A 10 7.44 -0.13 6.34
N LEU A 11 7.89 0.30 5.16
CA LEU A 11 6.98 0.55 4.03
C LEU A 11 6.16 -0.69 3.65
N ARG A 12 6.77 -1.89 3.66
CA ARG A 12 6.07 -3.15 3.42
C ARG A 12 4.91 -3.42 4.39
N GLU A 13 4.99 -2.95 5.63
CA GLU A 13 3.92 -3.15 6.60
C GLU A 13 2.73 -2.25 6.25
N ALA A 14 2.98 -0.96 6.00
CA ALA A 14 1.93 -0.02 5.59
C ALA A 14 1.28 -0.40 4.25
N VAL A 15 2.09 -0.87 3.29
CA VAL A 15 1.60 -1.39 2.00
C VAL A 15 0.79 -2.66 2.21
N GLY A 16 1.33 -3.64 2.94
CA GLY A 16 0.67 -4.91 3.20
C GLY A 16 -0.68 -4.75 3.90
N GLU A 17 -0.73 -3.90 4.92
CA GLU A 17 -1.96 -3.55 5.64
C GLU A 17 -3.00 -2.91 4.70
N SER A 18 -2.59 -1.93 3.87
CA SER A 18 -3.49 -1.26 2.93
C SER A 18 -4.07 -2.21 1.87
N LEU A 19 -3.27 -3.17 1.39
CA LEU A 19 -3.73 -4.21 0.46
C LEU A 19 -4.72 -5.16 1.14
N ARG A 20 -4.42 -5.56 2.38
CA ARG A 20 -5.28 -6.43 3.18
C ARG A 20 -6.64 -5.78 3.44
N GLU A 21 -6.65 -4.51 3.84
CA GLU A 21 -7.88 -3.72 4.05
C GLU A 21 -8.72 -3.68 2.77
N ALA A 22 -8.13 -3.29 1.64
CA ALA A 22 -8.82 -3.25 0.36
C ALA A 22 -9.42 -4.62 -0.02
N ARG A 23 -8.68 -5.71 0.21
CA ARG A 23 -9.17 -7.06 -0.03
C ARG A 23 -10.34 -7.43 0.89
N THR A 24 -10.23 -7.15 2.19
CA THR A 24 -11.26 -7.51 3.17
C THR A 24 -12.52 -6.68 3.02
N ASP A 25 -12.40 -5.41 2.64
CA ASP A 25 -13.54 -4.53 2.37
C ASP A 25 -14.36 -5.00 1.17
N GLN A 26 -13.72 -5.68 0.20
CA GLN A 26 -14.38 -6.36 -0.91
C GLN A 26 -14.98 -7.73 -0.52
N GLY A 27 -14.76 -8.21 0.71
CA GLY A 27 -15.17 -9.55 1.15
C GLY A 27 -14.39 -10.69 0.48
N ARG A 28 -13.26 -10.40 -0.17
CA ARG A 28 -12.50 -11.37 -0.96
C ARG A 28 -11.49 -12.13 -0.12
N THR A 29 -11.30 -13.39 -0.43
CA THR A 29 -10.32 -14.28 0.20
C THR A 29 -8.92 -14.09 -0.40
N LEU A 30 -7.89 -14.46 0.37
CA LEU A 30 -6.51 -14.52 -0.15
C LEU A 30 -6.40 -15.39 -1.41
N ARG A 31 -7.14 -16.50 -1.47
CA ARG A 31 -7.10 -17.44 -2.59
C ARG A 31 -7.59 -16.79 -3.88
N GLU A 32 -8.73 -16.08 -3.84
CA GLU A 32 -9.30 -15.39 -4.99
C GLU A 32 -8.34 -14.31 -5.52
N VAL A 33 -7.85 -13.44 -4.65
CA VAL A 33 -6.94 -12.35 -5.06
C VAL A 33 -5.61 -12.88 -5.56
N SER A 34 -5.04 -13.88 -4.90
CA SER A 34 -3.77 -14.48 -5.33
C SER A 34 -3.85 -15.12 -6.71
N ALA A 35 -4.99 -15.75 -7.03
CA ALA A 35 -5.22 -16.37 -8.33
C ALA A 35 -5.30 -15.30 -9.44
N ASP A 36 -6.07 -14.24 -9.21
CA ASP A 36 -6.23 -13.13 -10.16
C ASP A 36 -4.91 -12.36 -10.37
N ALA A 37 -4.16 -12.11 -9.29
CA ALA A 37 -2.85 -11.45 -9.33
C ALA A 37 -1.71 -12.35 -9.83
N ARG A 38 -1.98 -13.62 -10.14
CA ARG A 38 -0.99 -14.62 -10.59
C ARG A 38 0.20 -14.77 -9.63
N VAL A 39 -0.06 -14.69 -8.33
CA VAL A 39 0.93 -14.93 -7.27
C VAL A 39 0.50 -16.12 -6.41
N SER A 40 1.42 -16.67 -5.63
CA SER A 40 1.03 -17.72 -4.68
C SER A 40 0.23 -17.12 -3.51
N LEU A 41 -0.72 -17.89 -2.98
CA LEU A 41 -1.47 -17.53 -1.77
C LEU A 41 -0.53 -17.22 -0.60
N GLY A 42 0.51 -18.03 -0.43
CA GLY A 42 1.53 -17.83 0.61
C GLY A 42 2.27 -16.51 0.44
N TYR A 43 2.65 -16.16 -0.79
CA TYR A 43 3.31 -14.89 -1.09
C TYR A 43 2.41 -13.70 -0.77
N LEU A 44 1.15 -13.70 -1.22
CA LEU A 44 0.20 -12.63 -0.89
C LEU A 44 0.00 -12.50 0.63
N SER A 45 -0.08 -13.62 1.35
CA SER A 45 -0.19 -13.63 2.82
C SER A 45 1.06 -13.05 3.51
N GLU A 46 2.26 -13.32 3.01
CA GLU A 46 3.50 -12.71 3.52
C GLU A 46 3.55 -11.20 3.25
N VAL A 47 3.13 -10.77 2.06
CA VAL A 47 3.03 -9.34 1.69
C VAL A 47 2.04 -8.62 2.58
N GLU A 48 0.81 -9.12 2.74
CA GLU A 48 -0.23 -8.50 3.57
C GLU A 48 0.14 -8.41 5.07
N ARG A 49 1.09 -9.24 5.52
CA ARG A 49 1.63 -9.22 6.89
C ARG A 49 2.90 -8.38 7.01
N GLY A 50 3.33 -7.69 5.94
CA GLY A 50 4.56 -6.91 5.93
C GLY A 50 5.84 -7.74 6.10
N GLN A 51 5.80 -9.03 5.76
CA GLN A 51 6.95 -9.92 5.86
C GLN A 51 7.82 -9.90 4.60
N LYS A 52 7.27 -9.45 3.46
CA LYS A 52 7.98 -9.33 2.19
C LYS A 52 7.80 -7.96 1.55
N GLU A 53 8.87 -7.47 0.95
CA GLU A 53 8.84 -6.35 0.01
C GLU A 53 8.35 -6.90 -1.35
N ALA A 54 7.21 -6.42 -1.83
CA ALA A 54 6.75 -6.76 -3.18
C ALA A 54 7.53 -5.95 -4.21
N SER A 55 7.90 -6.58 -5.34
CA SER A 55 8.42 -5.81 -6.47
C SER A 55 7.33 -4.86 -7.01
N SER A 56 7.73 -3.84 -7.77
CA SER A 56 6.76 -2.89 -8.33
C SER A 56 5.77 -3.58 -9.28
N GLU A 57 6.21 -4.58 -10.03
CA GLU A 57 5.40 -5.40 -10.93
C GLU A 57 4.39 -6.26 -10.17
N LEU A 58 4.83 -6.90 -9.08
CA LEU A 58 3.95 -7.73 -8.24
C LEU A 58 2.93 -6.86 -7.51
N LEU A 59 3.35 -5.69 -7.02
CA LEU A 59 2.44 -4.73 -6.40
C LEU A 59 1.39 -4.24 -7.40
N ALA A 60 1.79 -3.95 -8.64
CA ALA A 60 0.87 -3.57 -9.71
C ALA A 60 -0.14 -4.68 -10.03
N SER A 61 0.31 -5.94 -10.12
CA SER A 61 -0.56 -7.10 -10.35
C SER A 61 -1.60 -7.28 -9.24
N ILE A 62 -1.19 -7.13 -7.97
CA ILE A 62 -2.11 -7.21 -6.83
C ILE A 62 -3.10 -6.03 -6.86
N CYS A 63 -2.64 -4.81 -7.13
CA CYS A 63 -3.50 -3.63 -7.26
C CYS A 63 -4.55 -3.81 -8.37
N GLU A 64 -4.14 -4.30 -9.53
CA GLU A 64 -5.02 -4.60 -10.65
C GLU A 64 -6.06 -5.65 -10.28
N SER A 65 -5.65 -6.73 -9.62
CA SER A 65 -6.56 -7.79 -9.16
C SER A 65 -7.61 -7.28 -8.17
N LEU A 66 -7.27 -6.28 -7.36
CA LEU A 66 -8.16 -5.62 -6.41
C LEU A 66 -8.96 -4.46 -7.03
N GLY A 67 -8.72 -4.09 -8.29
CA GLY A 67 -9.33 -2.91 -8.89
C GLY A 67 -8.94 -1.60 -8.20
N VAL A 68 -7.78 -1.56 -7.53
CA VAL A 68 -7.29 -0.38 -6.79
C VAL A 68 -6.19 0.30 -7.62
N PRO A 69 -6.36 1.57 -8.03
CA PRO A 69 -5.29 2.29 -8.71
C PRO A 69 -4.06 2.45 -7.79
N MET A 70 -2.86 2.25 -8.33
CA MET A 70 -1.59 2.39 -7.59
C MET A 70 -1.48 3.72 -6.83
N SER A 71 -1.94 4.83 -7.44
CA SER A 71 -1.90 6.15 -6.80
C SER A 71 -2.82 6.26 -5.57
N VAL A 72 -3.93 5.51 -5.54
CA VAL A 72 -4.83 5.44 -4.38
C VAL A 72 -4.16 4.67 -3.25
N LEU A 73 -3.56 3.51 -3.55
CA LEU A 73 -2.78 2.74 -2.58
C LEU A 73 -1.68 3.60 -1.94
N LEU A 74 -0.87 4.29 -2.76
CA LEU A 74 0.24 5.10 -2.27
C LEU A 74 -0.21 6.28 -1.40
N ARG A 75 -1.39 6.88 -1.67
CA ARG A 75 -1.98 7.90 -0.79
C ARG A 75 -2.35 7.31 0.58
N THR A 76 -3.04 6.17 0.60
CA THR A 76 -3.40 5.48 1.85
C THR A 76 -2.16 5.11 2.67
N VAL A 77 -1.11 4.61 1.99
CA VAL A 77 0.17 4.29 2.63
C VAL A 77 0.82 5.54 3.22
N SER A 78 0.86 6.65 2.47
CA SER A 78 1.38 7.93 2.95
C SER A 78 0.64 8.41 4.20
N ASP A 79 -0.69 8.31 4.22
CA ASP A 79 -1.51 8.69 5.37
C ASP A 79 -1.23 7.82 6.60
N LYS A 80 -1.06 6.50 6.40
CA LYS A 80 -0.70 5.57 7.48
C LYS A 80 0.68 5.87 8.05
N VAL A 81 1.68 6.07 7.20
CA VAL A 81 3.05 6.43 7.61
C VAL A 81 3.04 7.72 8.42
N ALA A 82 2.37 8.77 7.92
CA ALA A 82 2.29 10.06 8.61
C ALA A 82 1.65 9.96 10.01
N ARG A 83 0.62 9.12 10.16
CA ARG A 83 -0.01 8.85 11.47
C ARG A 83 0.95 8.16 12.43
N THR A 84 1.69 7.16 11.97
CA THR A 84 2.62 6.38 12.80
C THR A 84 3.83 7.22 13.23
N GLU A 85 4.36 8.06 12.35
CA GLU A 85 5.50 8.93 12.66
C GLU A 85 5.15 10.05 13.66
N SER A 86 3.88 10.18 14.08
CA SER A 86 3.39 11.26 14.93
C SER A 86 3.79 12.65 14.41
N LEU A 87 4.00 12.76 13.09
CA LEU A 87 4.32 14.02 12.46
C LEU A 87 3.09 14.92 12.62
N LYS A 88 3.22 15.99 13.39
CA LYS A 88 2.50 17.24 13.09
C LYS A 88 2.80 17.50 11.62
N SER A 89 1.84 17.20 10.74
CA SER A 89 1.97 17.30 9.30
C SER A 89 2.87 18.47 8.93
N LEU A 90 4.05 18.20 8.35
CA LEU A 90 4.73 19.27 7.63
C LEU A 90 3.77 19.67 6.50
N PRO A 91 3.42 20.95 6.35
CA PRO A 91 2.57 21.37 5.25
C PRO A 91 3.34 21.14 3.97
N ILE A 92 3.13 19.98 3.34
CA ILE A 92 3.50 19.77 1.95
C ILE A 92 2.33 20.35 1.16
N PRO A 93 2.44 21.58 0.62
CA PRO A 93 1.40 22.09 -0.25
C PRO A 93 1.23 21.07 -1.40
N PRO A 94 -0.01 20.68 -1.75
CA PRO A 94 -0.23 19.74 -2.83
C PRO A 94 0.38 20.34 -4.10
N LYS A 95 1.51 19.79 -4.56
CA LYS A 95 2.02 20.13 -5.87
C LYS A 95 1.03 19.51 -6.85
N ARG A 96 0.29 20.35 -7.58
CA ARG A 96 -0.57 19.92 -8.68
C ARG A 96 0.28 19.06 -9.61
N ILE A 97 0.03 17.75 -9.61
CA ILE A 97 0.55 16.87 -10.65
C ILE A 97 -0.33 17.19 -11.85
N GLU A 98 0.19 17.98 -12.78
CA GLU A 98 -0.50 18.16 -14.06
C GLU A 98 -0.65 16.79 -14.72
N PRO A 99 -1.82 16.47 -15.29
CA PRO A 99 -1.99 15.21 -15.99
C PRO A 99 -0.90 15.10 -17.05
N PRO A 100 -0.28 13.92 -17.25
CA PRO A 100 0.64 13.73 -18.36
C PRO A 100 -0.07 14.16 -19.64
N VAL A 101 0.51 15.14 -20.34
CA VAL A 101 0.08 15.51 -21.69
C VAL A 101 0.44 14.33 -22.58
N TYR A 102 -0.46 13.35 -22.66
CA TYR A 102 -0.44 12.37 -23.74
C TYR A 102 -0.86 13.13 -24.99
N ALA A 103 0.13 13.70 -25.66
CA ALA A 103 -0.05 14.40 -26.93
C ALA A 103 -0.73 13.45 -27.93
N ALA A 104 -1.83 13.94 -28.50
CA ALA A 104 -2.54 13.33 -29.63
C ALA A 104 -1.77 13.53 -30.95
#